data_AF-A0A1H9I9U9-F1
#
_entry.id   AF-A0A1H9I9U9-F1
#
_cell.length_a   1.000
_cell.length_b   1.000
_cell.length_c   1.000
_cell.angle_alpha   90.00
_cell.angle_beta   90.00
_cell.angle_gamma   90.00
#
_symmetry.space_group_name_H-M   'P 1'
#
loop_
_entity.id
_entity.type
_entity.pdbx_description
1 polymer ?
#
loop_
_entity_poly.entity_id
_entity_poly.type
_entity_poly.pdbx_seq_one_letter_code
_entity_poly.pdbx_strand_id
1 'polypeptide(L)'
;MKRCLGFALVAMLWSDPSFAWKVDTSSDPLTDTEIATALQLEPEADFAIATKCWKGQPERTLLFLITGQNYDESASYRNSLDGQFRVDKEPVQEVSFSPEDRGGMLVLRLSDEGSAVSKTLSDMERARTRIIFAVGGTIHVFPAGDSRKALGKFNSVCNSGLGAEAGSSAD
;
A
#
# COMPACT_ATOMS: atom_id res chain seq x y z
N MET A 1 54.59 27.34 8.05
CA MET A 1 53.55 28.19 8.68
C MET A 1 52.88 28.95 7.54
N LYS A 2 51.58 28.94 7.25
CA LYS A 2 50.34 28.75 8.01
C LYS A 2 49.33 28.01 7.11
N ARG A 3 48.58 27.08 7.70
CA ARG A 3 47.35 26.51 7.14
C ARG A 3 46.19 27.45 7.51
N CYS A 4 45.36 27.87 6.57
CA CYS A 4 44.04 28.44 6.83
C CYS A 4 43.02 27.34 6.46
N LEU A 5 42.29 26.79 7.43
CA LEU A 5 40.87 27.10 7.69
C LEU A 5 40.09 27.21 6.36
N GLY A 6 39.26 26.25 5.95
CA GLY A 6 38.21 25.61 6.72
C GLY A 6 36.90 26.37 6.49
N PHE A 7 36.06 25.87 5.59
CA PHE A 7 34.62 26.13 5.63
C PHE A 7 33.88 24.82 5.39
N ALA A 8 33.15 24.43 6.42
CA ALA A 8 32.31 23.26 6.49
C ALA A 8 31.17 23.37 5.48
N LEU A 9 31.06 22.38 4.58
CA LEU A 9 29.78 22.00 4.03
C LEU A 9 29.36 20.71 4.75
N VAL A 10 28.83 20.88 5.97
CA VAL A 10 27.94 19.88 6.54
C VAL A 10 26.67 20.00 5.70
N ALA A 11 26.62 19.25 4.60
CA ALA A 11 25.36 18.87 4.01
C ALA A 11 24.65 18.04 5.07
N MET A 12 23.89 18.71 5.93
CA MET A 12 22.84 18.07 6.68
C MET A 12 21.96 17.40 5.64
N LEU A 13 22.17 16.10 5.46
CA LEU A 13 21.20 15.20 4.90
C LEU A 13 20.01 15.28 5.87
N TRP A 14 19.13 16.25 5.59
CA TRP A 14 17.75 16.15 5.98
C TRP A 14 17.22 14.96 5.21
N SER A 15 17.41 13.78 5.79
CA SER A 15 16.61 12.62 5.47
C SER A 15 15.18 13.06 5.79
N ASP A 16 14.50 13.63 4.80
CA ASP A 16 13.05 13.75 4.88
C ASP A 16 12.54 12.39 5.34
N PRO A 17 11.60 12.31 6.31
CA PRO A 17 10.80 11.12 6.50
C PRO A 17 9.93 10.99 5.24
N SER A 18 10.57 10.57 4.15
CA SER A 18 10.00 10.62 2.83
C SER A 18 8.86 9.63 2.83
N PHE A 19 7.70 10.13 2.44
CA PHE A 19 6.52 9.34 2.14
C PHE A 19 6.85 8.40 0.98
N ALA A 20 7.51 7.30 1.29
CA ALA A 20 8.07 6.38 0.32
C ALA A 20 7.35 5.05 0.42
N TRP A 21 6.79 4.63 -0.70
CA TRP A 21 6.25 3.29 -0.85
C TRP A 21 7.37 2.27 -0.66
N LYS A 22 7.19 1.38 0.30
CA LYS A 22 8.08 0.25 0.55
C LYS A 22 7.47 -1.00 -0.07
N VAL A 23 8.29 -1.78 -0.77
CA VAL A 23 7.88 -3.08 -1.31
C VAL A 23 8.78 -4.15 -0.75
N ASP A 24 8.17 -5.13 -0.10
CA ASP A 24 8.84 -6.34 0.37
C ASP A 24 8.34 -7.55 -0.41
N THR A 25 9.25 -8.48 -0.68
CA THR A 25 8.99 -9.73 -1.40
C THR A 25 9.66 -10.86 -0.66
N SER A 26 8.89 -11.86 -0.25
CA SER A 26 9.35 -12.98 0.58
C SER A 26 8.55 -14.25 0.27
N SER A 27 8.87 -15.36 0.93
CA SER A 27 8.08 -16.59 0.83
C SER A 27 7.08 -16.69 1.98
N ASP A 28 5.85 -17.11 1.69
CA ASP A 28 4.86 -17.43 2.72
C ASP A 28 5.30 -18.70 3.48
N PRO A 29 5.49 -18.65 4.81
CA PRO A 29 5.99 -19.79 5.56
C PRO A 29 5.01 -20.97 5.63
N LEU A 30 3.74 -20.78 5.26
CA LEU A 30 2.73 -21.84 5.27
C LEU A 30 2.61 -22.59 3.93
N THR A 31 2.97 -21.95 2.82
CA THR A 31 2.73 -22.49 1.48
C THR A 31 3.93 -22.40 0.54
N ASP A 32 5.05 -21.88 1.01
CA ASP A 32 6.28 -21.57 0.25
C ASP A 32 6.05 -20.68 -0.99
N THR A 33 4.86 -20.10 -1.11
CA THR A 33 4.46 -19.27 -2.25
C THR A 33 5.11 -17.90 -2.11
N GLU A 34 5.66 -17.37 -3.20
CA GLU A 34 6.18 -16.01 -3.23
C GLU A 34 5.05 -15.00 -2.95
N ILE A 35 5.28 -14.10 -2.01
CA ILE A 35 4.38 -13.03 -1.61
C ILE A 35 5.02 -11.67 -1.89
N ALA A 36 4.19 -10.70 -2.26
CA ALA A 36 4.58 -9.30 -2.31
C ALA A 36 3.71 -8.48 -1.37
N THR A 37 4.32 -7.52 -0.69
CA THR A 37 3.64 -6.52 0.12
C THR A 37 4.10 -5.13 -0.30
N ALA A 38 3.18 -4.22 -0.59
CA ALA A 38 3.49 -2.81 -0.78
C ALA A 38 2.82 -1.97 0.33
N LEU A 39 3.59 -1.04 0.92
CA LEU A 39 3.20 -0.27 2.10
C LEU A 39 3.53 1.21 1.92
N GLN A 40 2.60 2.08 2.27
CA GLN A 40 2.80 3.52 2.40
C GLN A 40 2.35 3.97 3.80
N LEU A 41 3.26 4.51 4.60
CA LEU A 41 2.97 5.08 5.92
C LEU A 41 2.73 6.59 5.81
N GLU A 42 1.79 7.10 6.58
CA GLU A 42 1.61 8.52 6.87
C GLU A 42 2.38 8.87 8.16
N PRO A 43 3.56 9.51 8.08
CA PRO A 43 4.47 9.68 9.22
C PRO A 43 3.89 10.45 10.40
N GLU A 44 2.89 11.30 10.16
CA GLU A 44 2.29 12.18 11.18
C GLU A 44 0.98 11.64 11.76
N ALA A 45 0.45 10.53 11.23
CA ALA A 45 -0.92 10.10 11.53
C ALA A 45 -1.05 8.63 11.94
N ASP A 46 0.05 7.86 12.02
CA ASP A 46 0.04 6.41 12.31
C ASP A 46 -0.88 5.58 11.40
N PHE A 47 -1.30 6.12 10.25
CA PHE A 47 -2.07 5.41 9.24
C PHE A 47 -1.16 4.87 8.14
N ALA A 48 -1.52 3.72 7.59
CA ALA A 48 -0.83 3.20 6.42
C ALA A 48 -1.78 2.55 5.42
N ILE A 49 -1.44 2.66 4.14
CA ILE A 49 -2.02 1.79 3.11
C ILE A 49 -1.08 0.59 2.97
N ALA A 50 -1.62 -0.62 3.10
CA ALA A 50 -0.88 -1.85 2.82
C ALA A 50 -1.64 -2.70 1.79
N THR A 51 -0.93 -3.33 0.87
CA THR A 51 -1.48 -4.35 -0.03
C THR A 51 -0.61 -5.59 0.01
N LYS A 52 -1.24 -6.77 -0.06
CA LYS A 52 -0.57 -8.08 -0.04
C LYS A 52 -1.15 -8.97 -1.13
N CYS A 53 -0.29 -9.66 -1.88
CA CYS A 53 -0.71 -10.70 -2.82
C CYS A 53 0.18 -11.94 -2.74
N TRP A 54 -0.32 -13.03 -3.31
CA TRP A 54 0.38 -14.29 -3.51
C TRP A 54 0.59 -14.51 -5.00
N LYS A 55 1.79 -14.91 -5.38
CA LYS A 55 2.17 -15.11 -6.78
C LYS A 55 1.22 -16.10 -7.46
N GLY A 56 0.68 -15.69 -8.62
CA GLY A 56 -0.24 -16.51 -9.41
C GLY A 56 -1.65 -16.63 -8.82
N GLN A 57 -1.98 -15.89 -7.76
CA GLN A 57 -3.30 -15.86 -7.12
C GLN A 57 -3.80 -14.40 -6.99
N PRO A 58 -3.99 -13.68 -8.11
CA PRO A 58 -4.40 -12.28 -8.09
C PRO A 58 -5.76 -12.06 -7.42
N GLU A 59 -6.65 -13.05 -7.45
CA GLU A 59 -7.96 -13.03 -6.78
C GLU A 59 -7.86 -12.98 -5.25
N ARG A 60 -6.71 -13.38 -4.68
CA ARG A 60 -6.44 -13.34 -3.24
C ARG A 60 -5.71 -12.07 -2.81
N THR A 61 -5.63 -11.08 -3.68
CA THR A 61 -4.99 -9.79 -3.36
C THR A 61 -5.83 -9.04 -2.32
N LEU A 62 -5.16 -8.53 -1.29
CA LEU A 62 -5.78 -7.81 -0.19
C LEU A 62 -5.30 -6.37 -0.17
N LEU A 63 -6.20 -5.42 0.09
CA LEU A 63 -5.90 -4.02 0.35
C LEU A 63 -6.39 -3.64 1.75
N PHE A 64 -5.53 -2.97 2.50
CA PHE A 64 -5.74 -2.58 3.88
C PHE A 64 -5.50 -1.09 4.06
N LEU A 65 -6.34 -0.47 4.88
CA LEU A 65 -6.04 0.77 5.59
C LEU A 65 -5.74 0.40 7.05
N ILE A 66 -4.48 0.44 7.42
CA ILE A 66 -4.02 0.22 8.79
C ILE A 66 -4.24 1.51 9.55
N THR A 67 -4.93 1.42 10.69
CA THR A 67 -5.19 2.56 11.57
C THR A 67 -4.20 2.59 12.71
N GLY A 68 -3.89 3.78 13.24
CA GLY A 68 -3.14 3.93 14.49
C GLY A 68 -3.94 3.55 15.75
N GLN A 69 -5.12 2.95 15.59
CA GLN A 69 -6.01 2.59 16.69
C GLN A 69 -5.81 1.12 17.06
N ASN A 70 -5.88 0.83 18.36
CA ASN A 70 -6.00 -0.54 18.83
C ASN A 70 -7.38 -1.10 18.49
N TYR A 71 -7.44 -2.38 18.19
CA TYR A 71 -8.70 -3.09 18.04
C TYR A 71 -9.35 -3.25 19.42
N ASP A 72 -10.59 -2.79 19.57
CA ASP A 72 -11.38 -2.94 20.79
C ASP A 72 -12.44 -4.04 20.57
N GLU A 73 -12.19 -5.24 21.09
CA GLU A 73 -13.13 -6.36 20.99
C GLU A 73 -14.51 -6.05 21.61
N SER A 74 -14.59 -5.08 22.53
CA SER A 74 -15.85 -4.67 23.16
C SER A 74 -16.63 -3.65 22.32
N ALA A 75 -15.98 -3.04 21.32
CA ALA A 75 -16.63 -2.12 20.40
C ALA A 75 -17.51 -2.90 19.41
N SER A 76 -18.75 -2.43 19.22
CA SER A 76 -19.64 -2.96 18.19
C SER A 76 -19.26 -2.39 16.82
N TYR A 77 -18.16 -2.88 16.25
CA TYR A 77 -17.83 -2.59 14.87
C TYR A 77 -18.91 -3.19 13.96
N ARG A 78 -19.38 -2.40 12.98
CA ARG A 78 -20.24 -2.96 11.92
C ARG A 78 -19.44 -3.96 11.10
N ASN A 79 -20.09 -5.01 10.60
CA ASN A 79 -19.47 -6.01 9.71
C ASN A 79 -18.87 -5.37 8.43
N SER A 80 -19.41 -4.22 8.04
CA SER A 80 -18.87 -3.36 6.99
C SER A 80 -19.01 -1.87 7.37
N LEU A 81 -18.04 -1.09 6.93
CA LEU A 81 -18.03 0.37 6.99
C LEU A 81 -18.05 0.90 5.56
N ASP A 82 -19.04 1.72 5.25
CA ASP A 82 -19.05 2.46 3.99
C ASP A 82 -17.89 3.44 3.96
N GLY A 83 -17.24 3.53 2.81
CA GLY A 83 -16.12 4.41 2.60
C GLY A 83 -16.08 4.92 1.16
N GLN A 84 -15.20 5.90 0.96
CA GLN A 84 -14.97 6.53 -0.33
C GLN A 84 -13.50 6.45 -0.67
N PHE A 85 -13.23 6.18 -1.94
CA PHE A 85 -11.90 6.15 -2.50
C PHE A 85 -11.80 7.14 -3.65
N ARG A 86 -10.69 7.87 -3.70
CA ARG A 86 -10.40 8.80 -4.80
C ARG A 86 -8.90 8.89 -5.04
N VAL A 87 -8.51 8.94 -6.30
CA VAL A 87 -7.15 9.30 -6.72
C VAL A 87 -7.18 10.69 -7.33
N ASP A 88 -6.24 11.54 -6.92
CA ASP A 88 -6.04 12.88 -7.45
C ASP A 88 -7.31 13.75 -7.48
N LYS A 89 -7.90 13.90 -8.68
CA LYS A 89 -9.14 14.62 -8.95
C LYS A 89 -10.17 13.77 -9.71
N GLU A 90 -9.92 12.47 -9.87
CA GLU A 90 -10.83 11.52 -10.52
C GLU A 90 -12.16 11.41 -9.77
N PRO A 91 -13.21 10.83 -10.37
CA PRO A 91 -14.48 10.58 -9.69
C PRO A 91 -14.31 9.78 -8.38
N VAL A 92 -15.16 10.09 -7.39
CA VAL A 92 -15.22 9.36 -6.13
C VAL A 92 -15.81 7.98 -6.38
N GLN A 93 -15.24 6.97 -5.75
CA GLN A 93 -15.70 5.59 -5.79
C GLN A 93 -16.18 5.20 -4.40
N GLU A 94 -17.38 4.64 -4.33
CA GLU A 94 -17.89 4.05 -3.10
C GLU A 94 -17.24 2.67 -2.91
N VAL A 95 -16.73 2.42 -1.71
CA VAL A 95 -16.03 1.21 -1.31
C VAL A 95 -16.52 0.75 0.07
N SER A 96 -16.41 -0.54 0.37
CA SER A 96 -16.75 -1.09 1.69
C SER A 96 -15.50 -1.61 2.37
N PHE A 97 -15.37 -1.35 3.66
CA PHE A 97 -14.29 -1.88 4.49
C PHE A 97 -14.82 -2.83 5.56
N SER A 98 -14.11 -3.93 5.78
CA SER A 98 -14.33 -4.86 6.88
C SER A 98 -13.28 -4.60 7.96
N PRO A 99 -13.70 -4.21 9.18
CA PRO A 99 -12.81 -4.12 10.33
C PRO A 99 -12.22 -5.50 10.69
N GLU A 100 -10.92 -5.55 10.96
CA GLU A 100 -10.19 -6.76 11.37
C GLU A 100 -9.22 -6.44 12.51
N ASP A 101 -9.05 -7.39 13.43
CA ASP A 101 -7.91 -7.40 14.36
C ASP A 101 -6.69 -8.01 13.66
N ARG A 102 -5.60 -7.25 13.61
CA ARG A 102 -4.28 -7.77 13.20
C ARG A 102 -3.23 -7.44 14.24
N GLY A 103 -3.04 -8.37 15.18
CA GLY A 103 -2.01 -8.25 16.21
C GLY A 103 -2.32 -7.13 17.21
N GLY A 104 -3.59 -6.92 17.53
CA GLY A 104 -4.09 -5.89 18.45
C GLY A 104 -4.38 -4.55 17.79
N MET A 105 -4.10 -4.38 16.49
CA MET A 105 -4.39 -3.16 15.74
C MET A 105 -5.68 -3.29 14.93
N LEU A 106 -6.46 -2.21 14.89
CA LEU A 106 -7.61 -2.09 14.01
C LEU A 106 -7.12 -1.86 12.57
N VAL A 107 -7.43 -2.81 11.70
CA VAL A 107 -7.18 -2.72 10.27
C VAL A 107 -8.51 -2.73 9.52
N LEU A 108 -8.64 -1.88 8.51
CA LEU A 108 -9.80 -1.82 7.63
C LEU A 108 -9.43 -2.48 6.31
N ARG A 109 -9.87 -3.72 6.08
CA ARG A 109 -9.66 -4.44 4.82
C ARG A 109 -10.73 -4.04 3.82
N LEU A 110 -10.37 -3.76 2.57
CA LEU A 110 -11.37 -3.59 1.50
C LEU A 110 -12.18 -4.90 1.38
N SER A 111 -13.50 -4.82 1.61
CA SER A 111 -14.38 -5.99 1.76
C SER A 111 -14.59 -6.78 0.48
N ASP A 112 -14.54 -6.11 -0.66
CA ASP A 112 -14.85 -6.71 -1.95
C ASP A 112 -13.63 -7.51 -2.49
N GLU A 113 -13.89 -8.70 -3.04
CA GLU A 113 -12.85 -9.62 -3.51
C GLU A 113 -12.58 -9.41 -5.00
N GLY A 114 -11.32 -9.61 -5.43
CA GLY A 114 -10.93 -9.58 -6.84
C GLY A 114 -11.05 -8.20 -7.52
N SER A 115 -12.18 -7.92 -8.19
CA SER A 115 -12.27 -6.83 -9.18
C SER A 115 -12.18 -5.42 -8.59
N ALA A 116 -12.75 -5.17 -7.41
CA ALA A 116 -12.67 -3.85 -6.77
C ALA A 116 -11.29 -3.56 -6.20
N VAL A 117 -10.63 -4.55 -5.56
CA VAL A 117 -9.23 -4.44 -5.12
C VAL A 117 -8.34 -4.16 -6.33
N SER A 118 -8.47 -4.95 -7.40
CA SER A 118 -7.66 -4.80 -8.61
C SER A 118 -7.83 -3.42 -9.25
N LYS A 119 -9.08 -2.94 -9.34
CA LYS A 119 -9.37 -1.60 -9.85
C LYS A 119 -8.78 -0.51 -8.96
N THR A 120 -8.95 -0.62 -7.65
CA THR A 120 -8.42 0.34 -6.66
C THR A 120 -6.91 0.43 -6.75
N LEU A 121 -6.21 -0.71 -6.80
CA LEU A 121 -4.76 -0.77 -6.97
C LEU A 121 -4.30 -0.20 -8.32
N SER A 122 -5.02 -0.48 -9.40
CA SER A 122 -4.72 0.08 -10.72
C SER A 122 -4.90 1.61 -10.75
N ASP A 123 -5.93 2.11 -10.07
CA ASP A 123 -6.16 3.55 -9.92
C ASP A 123 -5.04 4.19 -9.08
N MET A 124 -4.61 3.56 -7.99
CA MET A 124 -3.48 4.00 -7.15
C MET A 124 -2.13 3.99 -7.90
N GLU A 125 -1.90 3.01 -8.76
CA GLU A 125 -0.70 2.93 -9.61
C GLU A 125 -0.63 4.12 -10.58
N ARG A 126 -1.78 4.60 -11.04
CA ARG A 126 -1.87 5.77 -11.94
C ARG A 126 -1.90 7.11 -11.20
N ALA A 127 -1.93 7.10 -9.87
CA ALA A 127 -1.93 8.32 -9.06
C ALA A 127 -0.70 9.19 -9.32
N ARG A 128 -0.91 10.49 -9.47
CA ARG A 128 0.16 11.47 -9.71
C ARG A 128 0.48 12.30 -8.50
N THR A 129 -0.51 12.57 -7.66
CA THR A 129 -0.37 13.49 -6.52
C THR A 129 -0.80 12.85 -5.21
N ARG A 130 -1.98 12.24 -5.15
CA ARG A 130 -2.57 11.76 -3.90
C ARG A 130 -3.54 10.60 -4.09
N ILE A 131 -3.61 9.78 -3.05
CA ILE A 131 -4.55 8.67 -2.88
C ILE A 131 -5.35 9.01 -1.61
N ILE A 132 -6.67 9.01 -1.71
CA ILE A 132 -7.56 9.46 -0.65
C ILE A 132 -8.51 8.33 -0.29
N PHE A 133 -8.62 8.05 1.00
CA PHE A 133 -9.63 7.18 1.58
C PHE A 133 -10.45 7.97 2.60
N ALA A 134 -11.78 7.92 2.52
CA ALA A 134 -12.65 8.44 3.55
C ALA A 134 -13.47 7.30 4.15
N VAL A 135 -13.44 7.14 5.47
CA VAL A 135 -14.14 6.06 6.16
C VAL A 135 -14.51 6.52 7.57
N GLY A 136 -15.72 6.18 8.03
CA GLY A 136 -16.17 6.57 9.38
C GLY A 136 -16.18 8.09 9.62
N GLY A 137 -16.33 8.89 8.58
CA GLY A 137 -16.31 10.37 8.67
C GLY A 137 -14.90 10.99 8.71
N THR A 138 -13.84 10.18 8.68
CA THR A 138 -12.45 10.66 8.63
C THR A 138 -11.92 10.56 7.19
N ILE A 139 -11.12 11.54 6.78
CA ILE A 139 -10.45 11.57 5.47
C ILE A 139 -8.95 11.36 5.68
N HIS A 140 -8.40 10.35 5.02
CA HIS A 140 -6.98 10.01 5.00
C HIS A 140 -6.40 10.35 3.64
N VAL A 141 -5.28 11.07 3.61
CA VAL A 141 -4.66 11.57 2.37
C VAL A 141 -3.23 11.10 2.30
N PHE A 142 -2.96 10.18 1.40
CA PHE A 142 -1.63 9.64 1.16
C PHE A 142 -1.03 10.30 -0.08
N PRO A 143 0.21 10.79 -0.04
CA PRO A 143 0.88 11.23 -1.25
C PRO A 143 1.12 10.03 -2.18
N ALA A 144 1.00 10.27 -3.49
CA ALA A 144 1.28 9.23 -4.48
C ALA A 144 2.75 8.83 -4.47
N GLY A 145 3.68 9.81 -4.46
CA GLY A 145 5.12 9.54 -4.41
C GLY A 145 5.56 8.53 -5.47
N ASP A 146 6.25 7.48 -5.03
CA ASP A 146 6.70 6.36 -5.88
C ASP A 146 5.66 5.24 -6.07
N SER A 147 4.36 5.51 -5.84
CA SER A 147 3.28 4.51 -5.91
C SER A 147 3.31 3.71 -7.20
N ARG A 148 3.47 4.38 -8.35
CA ARG A 148 3.51 3.73 -9.67
C ARG A 148 4.60 2.65 -9.75
N LYS A 149 5.80 2.97 -9.26
CA LYS A 149 6.94 2.03 -9.29
C LYS A 149 6.71 0.89 -8.31
N ALA A 150 6.25 1.20 -7.10
CA ALA A 150 6.01 0.22 -6.05
C ALA A 150 4.88 -0.75 -6.41
N LEU A 151 3.73 -0.21 -6.82
CA LEU A 151 2.55 -0.98 -7.23
C LEU A 151 2.79 -1.71 -8.55
N GLY A 152 3.57 -1.16 -9.48
CA GLY A 152 4.03 -1.89 -10.66
C GLY A 152 4.87 -3.12 -10.30
N LYS A 153 5.83 -2.98 -9.37
CA LYS A 153 6.60 -4.13 -8.85
C LYS A 153 5.69 -5.14 -8.15
N PHE A 154 4.79 -4.68 -7.28
CA PHE A 154 3.79 -5.52 -6.62
C PHE A 154 2.96 -6.33 -7.64
N ASN A 155 2.35 -5.66 -8.62
CA ASN A 155 1.54 -6.27 -9.67
C ASN A 155 2.31 -7.28 -10.50
N SER A 156 3.61 -7.05 -10.74
CA SER A 156 4.47 -8.01 -11.44
C SER A 156 4.59 -9.35 -10.68
N VAL A 157 4.62 -9.33 -9.35
CA VAL A 157 4.65 -10.56 -8.53
C VAL A 157 3.28 -11.21 -8.51
N CYS A 158 2.20 -10.45 -8.33
CA CYS A 158 0.85 -11.02 -8.26
C CYS A 158 0.44 -11.71 -9.56
N ASN A 159 0.80 -11.13 -10.72
CA ASN A 159 0.40 -11.59 -12.04
C ASN A 159 1.46 -12.44 -12.78
N SER A 160 2.65 -12.66 -12.21
CA SER A 160 3.74 -13.39 -12.89
C SER A 160 3.48 -14.89 -13.13
N GLY A 161 2.27 -15.38 -12.84
CA GLY A 161 1.78 -16.68 -13.32
C GLY A 161 1.36 -16.71 -14.80
N LEU A 162 1.28 -15.55 -15.49
CA LEU A 162 0.80 -15.44 -16.88
C LEU A 162 1.87 -14.99 -17.89
N GLY A 163 3.17 -15.19 -17.60
CA GLY A 163 4.23 -14.63 -18.47
C GLY A 163 5.61 -15.28 -18.42
N ALA A 164 5.75 -16.54 -17.96
CA ALA A 164 7.02 -17.25 -17.96
C ALA A 164 7.18 -18.28 -19.10
N GLU A 165 6.39 -18.18 -20.19
CA GLU A 165 6.57 -18.99 -21.41
C GLU A 165 6.55 -18.17 -22.72
N ALA A 166 6.86 -16.87 -22.67
CA ALA A 166 7.11 -16.07 -23.88
C ALA A 166 8.55 -15.60 -23.92
N GLY A 167 9.50 -16.54 -24.06
CA GLY A 167 10.91 -16.17 -24.21
C GLY A 167 11.95 -17.30 -24.08
N SER A 168 11.75 -18.43 -24.74
CA SER A 168 12.80 -19.42 -25.03
C SER A 168 12.20 -20.37 -26.08
N SER A 169 12.70 -20.56 -27.30
CA SER A 169 14.00 -20.37 -27.92
C SER A 169 13.79 -20.13 -29.41
N ALA A 170 14.32 -19.03 -29.95
CA ALA A 170 14.72 -18.97 -31.34
C ALA A 170 16.25 -19.02 -31.33
N ASP A 171 16.79 -20.19 -31.65
CA ASP A 171 18.01 -20.42 -32.42
C ASP A 171 18.05 -21.91 -32.81
#